data_AF-A0A921FF45-F1
#
_entry.id   AF-A0A921FF45-F1
#
_cell.length_a   1.000
_cell.length_b   1.000
_cell.length_c   1.000
_cell.angle_alpha   90.00
_cell.angle_beta   90.00
_cell.angle_gamma   90.00
#
_symmetry.space_group_name_H-M   'P 1'
#
loop_
_entity.id
_entity.type
_entity.pdbx_description
1 polymer ?
#
loop_
_entity_poly.entity_id
_entity_poly.type
_entity_poly.pdbx_seq_one_letter_code
_entity_poly.pdbx_strand_id
1 'polypeptide(L)'
;MVTKKVKTNHPYYRVLSGTSMPFPHIHEAVSEQLLLLIFKARRLYLDPEYRPWFDEQHRILSALRANTKLQSILEKNRENYSISETDNPLSKDLYAAFQVMCHLYNGFDNRLVSLKTWGDMNREPTAKFVGQNSGGWKTPEMEEFVRNDLFNILTDCKAHCSPLPALVRQGYCHQDLSVAHSCTKELLEQLNRYHQIDESAILARTLGLAINNCYHSETEIPEWLSPFENEYKSPWNCEKPDTNDVSKLRKQLLTIGRTEFVDKMFSLANKNATKIIYDGYVKLYALEIYEWLNKLVQYFKGNDFIRYTWKFTTIISDESDTIENTTAWEKDYCQITIQRDELLKLIYTNTLQDAAMNLAGCLQQAYIEPLKREINYPGINIDAKEREIRKSIEFRSELNNFTNIMKQLETFEKWYNANKILLVSNKKKRTEKIDVNIRLAGLKGYDLNEGIPDGQGRKIKDGVNELVKADGSLQLPQDISDTSLNRYRQAVQHIIKDEIDTLLIAQREKNKINPYSEDRYSIRPLWGKCLVEQ
;
A
#
# COMPACT_ATOMS: atom_id res chain seq x y z
N MET A 1 21.93 -29.74 -24.86
CA MET A 1 20.99 -28.66 -25.25
C MET A 1 19.59 -28.81 -24.62
N VAL A 2 19.00 -30.00 -24.54
CA VAL A 2 17.66 -30.23 -23.96
C VAL A 2 17.60 -29.96 -22.44
N THR A 3 18.58 -30.39 -21.66
CA THR A 3 18.66 -30.15 -20.20
C THR A 3 18.84 -28.69 -19.80
N LYS A 4 19.60 -27.90 -20.58
CA LYS A 4 19.77 -26.46 -20.36
C LYS A 4 18.44 -25.71 -20.61
N LYS A 5 17.68 -26.09 -21.65
CA LYS A 5 16.34 -25.54 -21.97
C LYS A 5 15.27 -25.88 -20.92
N VAL A 6 15.34 -27.07 -20.31
CA VAL A 6 14.41 -27.48 -19.24
C VAL A 6 14.68 -26.72 -17.93
N LYS A 7 15.95 -26.49 -17.58
CA LYS A 7 16.35 -25.71 -16.40
C LYS A 7 15.90 -24.24 -16.50
N THR A 8 16.14 -23.59 -17.64
CA THR A 8 15.77 -22.17 -17.85
C THR A 8 14.27 -21.90 -17.85
N ASN A 9 13.44 -22.93 -18.06
CA ASN A 9 11.99 -22.82 -18.03
C ASN A 9 11.37 -23.11 -16.65
N HIS A 10 12.17 -23.55 -15.67
CA HIS A 10 11.65 -23.81 -14.33
C HIS A 10 11.22 -22.51 -13.64
N PRO A 11 10.03 -22.43 -13.03
CA PRO A 11 9.50 -21.18 -12.46
C PRO A 11 10.41 -20.58 -11.39
N TYR A 12 10.95 -21.40 -10.48
CA TYR A 12 11.89 -20.94 -9.46
C TYR A 12 13.19 -20.39 -10.06
N TYR A 13 13.67 -20.99 -11.16
CA TYR A 13 14.90 -20.54 -11.81
C TYR A 13 14.69 -19.14 -12.39
N ARG A 14 13.59 -18.95 -13.11
CA ARG A 14 13.28 -17.66 -13.76
C ARG A 14 13.17 -16.54 -12.73
N VAL A 15 12.55 -16.80 -11.57
CA VAL A 15 12.46 -15.82 -10.48
C VAL A 15 13.81 -15.53 -9.84
N LEU A 16 14.53 -16.57 -9.42
CA LEU A 16 15.80 -16.39 -8.71
C LEU A 16 16.90 -15.80 -9.61
N SER A 17 16.87 -16.07 -10.91
CA SER A 17 17.80 -15.48 -11.90
C SER A 17 17.45 -14.04 -12.31
N GLY A 18 16.23 -13.56 -12.01
CA GLY A 18 15.75 -12.24 -12.44
C GLY A 18 15.14 -12.24 -13.86
N THR A 19 14.92 -13.41 -14.45
CA THR A 19 14.22 -13.55 -15.74
C THR A 19 12.71 -13.32 -15.61
N SER A 20 12.17 -13.34 -14.39
CA SER A 20 10.78 -13.02 -14.08
C SER A 20 10.66 -12.44 -12.68
N MET A 21 9.72 -11.52 -12.48
CA MET A 21 9.43 -10.96 -11.15
C MET A 21 8.41 -11.81 -10.39
N PRO A 22 8.54 -11.96 -9.06
CA PRO A 22 7.41 -12.25 -8.20
C PRO A 22 6.34 -11.16 -8.36
N PHE A 23 5.07 -11.54 -8.45
CA PHE A 23 3.94 -10.60 -8.57
C PHE A 23 4.05 -9.61 -9.77
N PRO A 24 4.13 -10.12 -11.01
CA PRO A 24 4.51 -9.32 -12.18
C PRO A 24 3.52 -8.24 -12.58
N HIS A 25 2.28 -8.24 -12.06
CA HIS A 25 1.26 -7.25 -12.43
C HIS A 25 0.98 -6.20 -11.36
N ILE A 26 1.67 -6.23 -10.21
CA ILE A 26 1.41 -5.28 -9.12
C ILE A 26 1.68 -3.83 -9.53
N HIS A 27 2.82 -3.56 -10.18
CA HIS A 27 3.12 -2.22 -10.68
C HIS A 27 2.08 -1.74 -11.69
N GLU A 28 1.68 -2.59 -12.65
CA GLU A 28 0.64 -2.27 -13.63
C GLU A 28 -0.70 -1.97 -12.96
N ALA A 29 -1.09 -2.79 -11.97
CA ALA A 29 -2.34 -2.65 -11.24
C ALA A 29 -2.43 -1.34 -10.46
N VAL A 30 -1.40 -1.00 -9.69
CA VAL A 30 -1.34 0.23 -8.90
C VAL A 30 -1.30 1.45 -9.82
N SER A 31 -0.50 1.40 -10.87
CA SER A 31 -0.36 2.50 -11.84
C SER A 31 -1.65 2.77 -12.60
N GLU A 32 -2.38 1.73 -13.00
CA GLU A 32 -3.67 1.87 -13.67
C GLU A 32 -4.69 2.57 -12.78
N GLN A 33 -4.78 2.21 -11.50
CA GLN A 33 -5.68 2.88 -10.56
C GLN A 33 -5.31 4.35 -10.34
N LEU A 34 -4.02 4.64 -10.24
CA LEU A 34 -3.52 6.00 -10.09
C LEU A 34 -3.83 6.85 -11.33
N LEU A 35 -3.62 6.28 -12.53
CA LEU A 35 -3.94 6.93 -13.80
C LEU A 35 -5.43 7.22 -13.94
N LEU A 36 -6.30 6.27 -13.60
CA LEU A 36 -7.76 6.48 -13.61
C LEU A 36 -8.15 7.65 -12.71
N LEU A 37 -7.59 7.71 -11.50
CA LEU A 37 -7.82 8.81 -10.56
C LEU A 37 -7.33 10.16 -11.11
N ILE A 38 -6.10 10.21 -11.63
CA ILE A 38 -5.53 11.44 -12.20
C ILE A 38 -6.34 11.90 -13.41
N PHE A 39 -6.64 11.01 -14.36
CA PHE A 39 -7.45 11.35 -15.52
C PHE A 39 -8.83 11.87 -15.12
N LYS A 40 -9.43 11.30 -14.08
CA LYS A 40 -10.70 11.79 -13.56
C LYS A 40 -10.58 13.19 -12.96
N ALA A 41 -9.55 13.45 -12.16
CA ALA A 41 -9.27 14.78 -11.63
C ALA A 41 -9.04 15.80 -12.77
N ARG A 42 -8.32 15.42 -13.84
CA ARG A 42 -8.13 16.27 -15.02
C ARG A 42 -9.44 16.52 -15.78
N ARG A 43 -10.31 15.52 -15.94
CA ARG A 43 -11.59 15.71 -16.62
C ARG A 43 -12.52 16.66 -15.87
N LEU A 44 -12.53 16.57 -14.54
CA LEU A 44 -13.27 17.53 -13.71
C LEU A 44 -12.62 18.92 -13.76
N TYR A 45 -11.28 19.00 -13.78
CA TYR A 45 -10.57 20.27 -13.95
C TYR A 45 -10.85 20.98 -15.28
N LEU A 46 -11.09 20.22 -16.35
CA LEU A 46 -11.48 20.77 -17.65
C LEU A 46 -12.90 21.36 -17.64
N ASP A 47 -13.73 20.99 -16.68
CA ASP A 47 -15.09 21.49 -16.55
C ASP A 47 -15.08 22.86 -15.87
N PRO A 48 -15.55 23.95 -16.52
CA PRO A 48 -15.58 25.27 -15.91
C PRO A 48 -16.37 25.34 -14.60
N GLU A 49 -17.34 24.44 -14.40
CA GLU A 49 -18.13 24.35 -13.17
C GLU A 49 -17.28 23.87 -11.99
N TYR A 50 -16.38 22.90 -12.23
CA TYR A 50 -15.61 22.23 -11.17
C TYR A 50 -14.17 22.71 -11.05
N ARG A 51 -13.63 23.35 -12.09
CA ARG A 51 -12.28 23.93 -12.09
C ARG A 51 -11.99 24.80 -10.86
N PRO A 52 -12.88 25.73 -10.44
CA PRO A 52 -12.61 26.59 -9.29
C PRO A 52 -12.34 25.80 -8.00
N TRP A 53 -12.99 24.64 -7.82
CA TRP A 53 -12.79 23.79 -6.65
C TRP A 53 -11.35 23.30 -6.57
N PHE A 54 -10.78 22.81 -7.69
CA PHE A 54 -9.40 22.34 -7.74
C PHE A 54 -8.40 23.47 -7.54
N ASP A 55 -8.57 24.61 -8.21
CA ASP A 55 -7.69 25.77 -8.06
C ASP A 55 -7.68 26.26 -6.60
N GLU A 56 -8.84 26.25 -5.94
CA GLU A 56 -8.99 26.60 -4.53
C GLU A 56 -8.31 25.58 -3.60
N GLN A 57 -8.58 24.28 -3.77
CA GLN A 57 -7.96 23.24 -2.94
C GLN A 57 -6.44 23.24 -3.10
N HIS A 58 -5.95 23.48 -4.32
CA HIS A 58 -4.53 23.60 -4.61
C HIS A 58 -3.90 24.80 -3.86
N ARG A 59 -4.53 25.99 -3.90
CA ARG A 59 -4.05 27.16 -3.15
C ARG A 59 -4.01 26.92 -1.64
N ILE A 60 -5.07 26.34 -1.06
CA ILE A 60 -5.13 26.03 0.37
C ILE A 60 -4.03 25.05 0.76
N LEU A 61 -3.87 23.98 -0.02
CA LEU A 61 -2.85 22.97 0.22
C LEU A 61 -1.45 23.59 0.16
N SER A 62 -1.16 24.40 -0.86
CA SER A 62 0.12 25.09 -1.02
C SER A 62 0.39 26.08 0.13
N ALA A 63 -0.63 26.82 0.58
CA ALA A 63 -0.50 27.73 1.73
C ALA A 63 -0.23 26.98 3.04
N LEU A 64 -0.89 25.84 3.28
CA LEU A 64 -0.65 25.01 4.46
C LEU A 64 0.74 24.35 4.43
N ARG A 65 1.17 23.86 3.26
CA ARG A 65 2.53 23.31 3.08
C ARG A 65 3.59 24.35 3.41
N ALA A 66 3.41 25.60 2.99
CA ALA A 66 4.32 26.70 3.27
C ALA A 66 4.26 27.22 4.72
N ASN A 67 3.29 26.77 5.54
CA ASN A 67 3.07 27.30 6.88
C ASN A 67 4.02 26.69 7.91
N THR A 68 5.02 27.46 8.33
CA THR A 68 6.03 27.02 9.31
C THR A 68 5.48 26.81 10.72
N LYS A 69 4.41 27.53 11.11
CA LYS A 69 3.76 27.35 12.42
C LYS A 69 3.12 25.96 12.52
N LEU A 70 2.38 25.54 11.49
CA LEU A 70 1.79 24.21 11.40
C LEU A 70 2.85 23.11 11.47
N GLN A 71 3.94 23.26 10.71
CA GLN A 71 5.07 22.33 10.76
C GLN A 71 5.68 22.25 12.17
N SER A 72 5.86 23.39 12.84
CA SER A 72 6.41 23.43 14.21
C SER A 72 5.50 22.76 15.24
N ILE A 73 4.17 22.92 15.12
CA ILE A 73 3.22 22.26 16.02
C ILE A 73 3.31 20.74 15.92
N LEU A 74 3.38 20.21 14.70
CA LEU A 74 3.48 18.77 14.48
C LEU A 74 4.83 18.21 14.88
N GLU A 75 5.90 18.97 14.63
CA GLU A 75 7.26 18.64 15.06
C GLU A 75 7.37 18.49 16.59
N LYS A 76 6.80 19.45 17.34
CA LYS A 76 6.79 19.43 18.81
C LYS A 76 5.97 18.28 19.38
N ASN A 77 4.96 17.84 18.64
CA ASN A 77 3.99 16.85 19.09
C ASN A 77 4.09 15.52 18.32
N ARG A 78 5.27 15.22 17.75
CA ARG A 78 5.49 14.05 16.86
C ARG A 78 4.96 12.73 17.42
N GLU A 79 5.14 12.51 18.72
CA GLU A 79 4.66 11.30 19.43
C GLU A 79 3.13 11.16 19.35
N ASN A 80 2.40 12.27 19.46
CA ASN A 80 0.93 12.28 19.36
C ASN A 80 0.45 11.99 17.93
N TYR A 81 1.27 12.28 16.91
CA TYR A 81 0.91 12.14 15.50
C TYR A 81 1.53 10.91 14.82
N SER A 82 2.12 9.97 15.59
CA SER A 82 2.75 8.75 15.07
C SER A 82 3.74 9.01 13.94
N ILE A 83 4.46 10.13 13.99
CA ILE A 83 5.43 10.53 12.97
C ILE A 83 6.75 9.81 13.30
N SER A 84 7.07 8.72 12.62
CA SER A 84 8.43 8.13 12.69
C SER A 84 9.41 8.95 11.85
N GLU A 85 10.62 9.18 12.36
CA GLU A 85 11.68 9.94 11.67
C GLU A 85 12.18 9.29 10.38
N THR A 86 11.99 7.98 10.21
CA THR A 86 12.69 7.20 9.18
C THR A 86 11.85 6.86 7.96
N ASP A 87 10.52 6.98 7.99
CA ASP A 87 9.67 6.28 6.99
C ASP A 87 8.47 7.05 6.45
N ASN A 88 8.30 8.34 6.76
CA ASN A 88 7.22 9.11 6.15
C ASN A 88 7.59 9.51 4.70
N PRO A 89 6.96 8.91 3.67
CA PRO A 89 7.22 9.22 2.26
C PRO A 89 6.61 10.56 1.85
N LEU A 90 5.64 11.07 2.61
CA LEU A 90 5.12 12.42 2.44
C LEU A 90 6.21 13.38 2.90
N SER A 91 6.44 14.43 2.11
CA SER A 91 7.23 15.54 2.60
C SER A 91 6.59 16.08 3.89
N LYS A 92 7.40 16.47 4.87
CA LYS A 92 6.91 16.84 6.23
C LYS A 92 5.81 17.91 6.17
N ASP A 93 5.93 18.84 5.23
CA ASP A 93 4.95 19.88 4.89
C ASP A 93 3.63 19.32 4.34
N LEU A 94 3.67 18.31 3.47
CA LEU A 94 2.46 17.71 2.89
C LEU A 94 1.71 16.87 3.91
N TYR A 95 2.43 16.07 4.71
CA TYR A 95 1.84 15.36 5.85
C TYR A 95 1.14 16.35 6.79
N ALA A 96 1.83 17.45 7.10
CA ALA A 96 1.30 18.50 7.95
C ALA A 96 0.00 19.11 7.42
N ALA A 97 0.00 19.48 6.14
CA ALA A 97 -1.19 20.02 5.50
C ALA A 97 -2.36 19.01 5.49
N PHE A 98 -2.10 17.72 5.27
CA PHE A 98 -3.14 16.68 5.29
C PHE A 98 -3.73 16.39 6.66
N GLN A 99 -2.96 16.55 7.76
CA GLN A 99 -3.53 16.44 9.12
C GLN A 99 -4.68 17.43 9.33
N VAL A 100 -4.66 18.58 8.65
CA VAL A 100 -5.71 19.59 8.74
C VAL A 100 -6.76 19.41 7.63
N MET A 101 -6.31 19.26 6.38
CA MET A 101 -7.19 19.18 5.21
C MET A 101 -8.10 17.95 5.21
N CYS A 102 -7.69 16.84 5.84
CA CYS A 102 -8.52 15.63 5.90
C CYS A 102 -9.89 15.89 6.56
N HIS A 103 -9.97 16.80 7.54
CA HIS A 103 -11.24 17.20 8.17
C HIS A 103 -12.15 17.94 7.20
N LEU A 104 -11.60 18.85 6.40
CA LEU A 104 -12.35 19.56 5.35
C LEU A 104 -12.88 18.59 4.29
N TYR A 105 -12.03 17.70 3.79
CA TYR A 105 -12.42 16.70 2.80
C TYR A 105 -13.47 15.73 3.33
N ASN A 106 -13.37 15.30 4.59
CA ASN A 106 -14.38 14.48 5.23
C ASN A 106 -15.73 15.20 5.37
N GLY A 107 -15.73 16.51 5.68
CA GLY A 107 -16.95 17.32 5.66
C GLY A 107 -17.59 17.39 4.28
N PHE A 108 -16.77 17.58 3.23
CA PHE A 108 -17.24 17.56 1.84
C PHE A 108 -17.85 16.22 1.44
N ASP A 109 -17.20 15.11 1.81
CA ASP A 109 -17.70 13.76 1.53
C ASP A 109 -19.02 13.48 2.26
N ASN A 110 -19.19 14.01 3.48
CA ASN A 110 -20.38 13.82 4.32
C ASN A 110 -21.47 14.89 4.12
N ARG A 111 -21.33 15.77 3.12
CA ARG A 111 -22.28 16.86 2.81
C ARG A 111 -22.54 17.85 3.96
N LEU A 112 -21.56 18.04 4.85
CA LEU A 112 -21.67 18.90 6.03
C LEU A 112 -21.35 20.39 5.75
N VAL A 113 -21.42 20.84 4.49
CA VAL A 113 -20.64 22.00 4.04
C VAL A 113 -21.30 23.36 4.26
N SER A 114 -20.60 24.23 5.00
CA SER A 114 -20.08 25.53 4.53
C SER A 114 -18.93 26.03 5.43
N LEU A 115 -18.15 27.02 4.99
CA LEU A 115 -17.23 27.79 5.86
C LEU A 115 -17.91 28.34 7.13
N LYS A 116 -19.22 28.63 7.08
CA LYS A 116 -20.01 29.03 8.26
C LYS A 116 -20.16 27.90 9.27
N THR A 117 -20.18 26.64 8.82
CA THR A 117 -20.27 25.45 9.67
C THR A 117 -18.89 24.86 9.96
N TRP A 118 -17.76 25.50 9.61
CA TRP A 118 -16.43 25.04 10.05
C TRP A 118 -16.35 24.98 11.59
N GLY A 119 -16.96 25.94 12.28
CA GLY A 119 -17.13 25.91 13.74
C GLY A 119 -17.99 24.74 14.21
N ASP A 120 -18.95 24.28 13.41
CA ASP A 120 -19.82 23.14 13.72
C ASP A 120 -19.19 21.78 13.34
N MET A 121 -18.38 21.72 12.27
CA MET A 121 -17.57 20.56 11.90
C MET A 121 -16.45 20.27 12.91
N ASN A 122 -16.03 21.30 13.67
CA ASN A 122 -15.09 21.18 14.79
C ASN A 122 -15.75 20.78 16.11
N ARG A 123 -17.09 20.69 16.19
CA ARG A 123 -17.76 20.06 17.33
C ARG A 123 -17.69 18.55 17.12
N GLU A 124 -17.06 17.86 18.06
CA GLU A 124 -16.73 16.43 18.09
C GLU A 124 -17.33 15.57 16.94
N PRO A 125 -16.50 14.87 16.15
CA PRO A 125 -17.02 13.87 15.25
C PRO A 125 -17.70 12.77 16.07
N THR A 126 -19.03 12.64 15.93
CA THR A 126 -19.85 11.60 16.58
C THR A 126 -19.45 10.18 16.19
N ALA A 127 -18.58 10.02 15.19
CA ALA A 127 -18.00 8.74 14.81
C ALA A 127 -16.56 8.62 15.30
N LYS A 128 -16.34 7.85 16.38
CA LYS A 128 -15.03 7.27 16.69
C LYS A 128 -14.59 6.38 15.51
N PHE A 129 -13.68 6.85 14.67
CA PHE A 129 -13.00 6.09 13.62
C PHE A 129 -11.72 5.45 14.17
N VAL A 130 -11.82 4.24 14.69
CA VAL A 130 -10.64 3.51 15.19
C VAL A 130 -9.78 3.04 14.02
N GLY A 131 -8.62 3.67 13.84
CA GLY A 131 -7.63 3.32 12.80
C GLY A 131 -6.72 4.48 12.41
N GLN A 132 -7.18 5.71 12.59
CA GLN A 132 -6.37 6.91 12.71
C GLN A 132 -6.94 7.66 13.91
N ASN A 133 -6.22 7.66 15.04
CA ASN A 133 -6.49 8.45 16.25
C ASN A 133 -7.72 9.38 16.15
N SER A 134 -8.91 8.81 16.30
CA SER A 134 -10.16 9.54 16.19
C SER A 134 -10.52 10.09 17.56
N GLY A 135 -10.29 11.38 17.74
CA GLY A 135 -10.74 12.11 18.92
C GLY A 135 -10.07 13.48 18.96
N GLY A 136 -10.72 14.48 18.37
CA GLY A 136 -10.30 15.88 18.47
C GLY A 136 -8.94 16.21 17.82
N TRP A 137 -8.63 17.50 17.78
CA TRP A 137 -7.28 17.97 17.50
C TRP A 137 -6.41 17.57 18.71
N LYS A 138 -5.34 16.81 18.48
CA LYS A 138 -4.67 16.07 19.56
C LYS A 138 -3.97 16.96 20.59
N THR A 139 -3.86 18.26 20.33
CA THR A 139 -3.16 19.21 21.20
C THR A 139 -3.84 20.59 21.18
N PRO A 140 -3.79 21.35 22.29
CA PRO A 140 -4.35 22.70 22.34
C PRO A 140 -3.78 23.66 21.29
N GLU A 141 -2.49 23.50 20.93
CA GLU A 141 -1.86 24.35 19.91
C GLU A 141 -2.43 24.07 18.52
N MET A 142 -2.79 22.81 18.23
CA MET A 142 -3.44 22.45 16.97
C MET A 142 -4.88 22.98 16.93
N GLU A 143 -5.60 22.91 18.05
CA GLU A 143 -6.93 23.55 18.17
C GLU A 143 -6.86 25.05 17.93
N GLU A 144 -5.88 25.72 18.54
CA GLU A 144 -5.67 27.15 18.36
C GLU A 144 -5.31 27.49 16.92
N PHE A 145 -4.41 26.72 16.29
CA PHE A 145 -4.07 26.88 14.89
C PHE A 145 -5.29 26.75 13.98
N VAL A 146 -6.12 25.73 14.22
CA VAL A 146 -7.33 25.49 13.43
C VAL A 146 -8.36 26.61 13.62
N ARG A 147 -8.51 27.10 14.84
CA ARG A 147 -9.47 28.17 15.16
C ARG A 147 -9.04 29.52 14.57
N ASN A 148 -7.74 29.84 14.62
CA ASN A 148 -7.26 31.18 14.32
C ASN A 148 -6.55 31.26 12.95
N ASP A 149 -5.57 30.40 12.70
CA ASP A 149 -4.69 30.49 11.53
C ASP A 149 -5.30 29.84 10.29
N LEU A 150 -5.90 28.65 10.43
CA LEU A 150 -6.51 27.96 9.30
C LEU A 150 -7.68 28.76 8.72
N PHE A 151 -8.52 29.36 9.57
CA PHE A 151 -9.63 30.19 9.09
C PHE A 151 -9.14 31.37 8.24
N ASN A 152 -8.04 32.01 8.65
CA ASN A 152 -7.40 33.07 7.87
C ASN A 152 -6.88 32.53 6.53
N ILE A 153 -6.17 31.39 6.54
CA ILE A 153 -5.69 30.74 5.30
C ILE A 153 -6.84 30.44 4.34
N LEU A 154 -7.95 29.87 4.84
CA LEU A 154 -9.12 29.57 4.03
C LEU A 154 -9.74 30.85 3.46
N THR A 155 -9.81 31.93 4.24
CA THR A 155 -10.32 33.23 3.79
C THR A 155 -9.42 33.84 2.72
N ASP A 156 -8.11 33.86 2.93
CA ASP A 156 -7.11 34.39 2.00
C ASP A 156 -7.07 33.61 0.68
N CYS A 157 -7.23 32.29 0.76
CA CYS A 157 -7.32 31.43 -0.42
C CYS A 157 -8.67 31.51 -1.15
N LYS A 158 -9.62 32.29 -0.61
CA LYS A 158 -10.99 32.45 -1.10
C LYS A 158 -11.74 31.11 -1.16
N ALA A 159 -11.72 30.38 -0.04
CA ALA A 159 -12.23 29.02 0.05
C ALA A 159 -13.77 28.96 0.00
N HIS A 160 -14.39 29.11 -1.18
CA HIS A 160 -15.85 29.30 -1.31
C HIS A 160 -16.54 28.21 -2.11
N CYS A 161 -15.80 27.27 -2.68
CA CYS A 161 -16.37 26.24 -3.53
C CYS A 161 -17.24 25.27 -2.76
N SER A 162 -18.36 24.90 -3.40
CA SER A 162 -19.20 23.79 -2.93
C SER A 162 -18.49 22.45 -3.15
N PRO A 163 -18.83 21.40 -2.38
CA PRO A 163 -18.28 20.07 -2.61
C PRO A 163 -18.66 19.56 -4.00
N LEU A 164 -17.78 18.76 -4.60
CA LEU A 164 -18.05 18.12 -5.89
C LEU A 164 -19.18 17.08 -5.73
N PRO A 165 -20.21 17.09 -6.60
CA PRO A 165 -21.30 16.12 -6.53
C PRO A 165 -20.80 14.67 -6.55
N ALA A 166 -21.42 13.80 -5.75
CA ALA A 166 -21.01 12.39 -5.67
C ALA A 166 -21.09 11.68 -7.04
N LEU A 167 -22.09 12.02 -7.85
CA LEU A 167 -22.28 11.49 -9.20
C LEU A 167 -21.08 11.80 -10.11
N VAL A 168 -20.59 13.05 -10.11
CA VAL A 168 -19.47 13.45 -10.96
C VAL A 168 -18.15 12.93 -10.43
N ARG A 169 -18.00 12.67 -9.14
CA ARG A 169 -16.79 12.05 -8.57
C ARG A 169 -16.65 10.57 -8.88
N GLN A 170 -17.74 9.88 -9.22
CA GLN A 170 -17.76 8.46 -9.59
C GLN A 170 -17.05 7.53 -8.59
N GLY A 171 -17.22 7.81 -7.29
CA GLY A 171 -16.72 6.95 -6.20
C GLY A 171 -15.36 7.37 -5.62
N TYR A 172 -14.72 8.41 -6.17
CA TYR A 172 -13.54 9.04 -5.55
C TYR A 172 -13.94 10.03 -4.45
N CYS A 173 -13.13 10.13 -3.40
CA CYS A 173 -13.30 11.15 -2.36
C CYS A 173 -12.63 12.48 -2.76
N HIS A 174 -12.96 13.54 -2.03
CA HIS A 174 -12.37 14.86 -2.28
C HIS A 174 -10.85 14.89 -2.04
N GLN A 175 -10.35 14.20 -1.02
CA GLN A 175 -8.90 14.13 -0.75
C GLN A 175 -8.15 13.53 -1.94
N ASP A 176 -8.59 12.37 -2.42
CA ASP A 176 -7.92 11.66 -3.50
C ASP A 176 -7.89 12.48 -4.79
N LEU A 177 -9.01 13.16 -5.12
CA LEU A 177 -9.08 14.07 -6.27
C LEU A 177 -8.15 15.29 -6.11
N SER A 178 -8.11 15.89 -4.92
CA SER A 178 -7.22 17.01 -4.61
C SER A 178 -5.75 16.61 -4.72
N VAL A 179 -5.37 15.46 -4.18
CA VAL A 179 -4.01 14.89 -4.26
C VAL A 179 -3.64 14.59 -5.71
N ALA A 180 -4.54 13.95 -6.45
CA ALA A 180 -4.31 13.62 -7.86
C ALA A 180 -4.18 14.85 -8.74
N HIS A 181 -4.73 15.99 -8.33
CA HIS A 181 -4.52 17.28 -8.98
C HIS A 181 -3.21 17.95 -8.55
N SER A 182 -3.02 18.12 -7.25
CA SER A 182 -2.00 19.00 -6.67
C SER A 182 -0.64 18.35 -6.45
N CYS A 183 -0.59 17.02 -6.33
CA CYS A 183 0.61 16.27 -5.94
C CYS A 183 1.00 15.22 -7.00
N THR A 184 0.62 15.41 -8.27
CA THR A 184 0.88 14.42 -9.33
C THR A 184 2.35 14.11 -9.47
N LYS A 185 3.23 15.12 -9.41
CA LYS A 185 4.68 14.92 -9.52
C LYS A 185 5.19 13.99 -8.42
N GLU A 186 4.84 14.26 -7.17
CA GLU A 186 5.22 13.43 -6.03
C GLU A 186 4.66 12.01 -6.16
N LEU A 187 3.41 11.85 -6.63
CA LEU A 187 2.81 10.54 -6.87
C LEU A 187 3.57 9.73 -7.94
N LEU A 188 4.00 10.37 -9.04
CA LEU A 188 4.80 9.71 -10.08
C LEU A 188 6.19 9.33 -9.59
N GLU A 189 6.81 10.18 -8.78
CA GLU A 189 8.09 9.86 -8.13
C GLU A 189 7.96 8.64 -7.20
N GLN A 190 6.89 8.55 -6.40
CA GLN A 190 6.64 7.38 -5.55
C GLN A 190 6.34 6.11 -6.36
N LEU A 191 5.60 6.24 -7.47
CA LEU A 191 5.35 5.11 -8.36
C LEU A 191 6.68 4.57 -8.94
N ASN A 192 7.58 5.47 -9.37
CA ASN A 192 8.89 5.11 -9.90
C ASN A 192 9.79 4.37 -8.90
N ARG A 193 9.60 4.58 -7.58
CA ARG A 193 10.37 3.86 -6.55
C ARG A 193 10.16 2.35 -6.57
N TYR A 194 9.09 1.85 -7.19
CA TYR A 194 8.93 0.41 -7.43
C TYR A 194 10.14 -0.19 -8.18
N HIS A 195 10.67 0.53 -9.16
CA HIS A 195 11.81 0.08 -9.96
C HIS A 195 13.16 0.19 -9.23
N GLN A 196 13.16 0.72 -8.00
CA GLN A 196 14.34 0.82 -7.14
C GLN A 196 14.44 -0.36 -6.16
N ILE A 197 13.47 -1.29 -6.17
CA ILE A 197 13.53 -2.53 -5.40
C ILE A 197 14.77 -3.32 -5.82
N ASP A 198 15.73 -3.44 -4.89
CA ASP A 198 17.03 -4.06 -5.16
C ASP A 198 16.94 -5.58 -5.06
N GLU A 199 16.64 -6.22 -6.18
CA GLU A 199 16.55 -7.68 -6.28
C GLU A 199 17.81 -8.41 -5.79
N SER A 200 19.00 -7.79 -5.96
CA SER A 200 20.25 -8.40 -5.55
C SER A 200 20.42 -8.34 -4.03
N ALA A 201 19.99 -7.25 -3.39
CA ALA A 201 19.95 -7.15 -1.94
C ALA A 201 18.95 -8.15 -1.33
N ILE A 202 17.78 -8.33 -1.94
CA ILE A 202 16.78 -9.32 -1.52
C ILE A 202 17.33 -10.74 -1.60
N LEU A 203 17.98 -11.09 -2.71
CA LEU A 203 18.60 -12.41 -2.86
C LEU A 203 19.75 -12.60 -1.86
N ALA A 204 20.63 -11.62 -1.71
CA ALA A 204 21.71 -11.66 -0.72
C ALA A 204 21.18 -11.88 0.71
N ARG A 205 20.13 -11.15 1.09
CA ARG A 205 19.45 -11.31 2.39
C ARG A 205 18.85 -12.70 2.56
N THR A 206 18.24 -13.25 1.50
CA THR A 206 17.71 -14.62 1.49
C THR A 206 18.81 -15.65 1.75
N LEU A 207 19.98 -15.48 1.10
CA LEU A 207 21.14 -16.37 1.28
C LEU A 207 21.72 -16.26 2.70
N GLY A 208 21.87 -15.04 3.22
CA GLY A 208 22.35 -14.82 4.59
C GLY A 208 21.44 -15.46 5.64
N LEU A 209 20.11 -15.35 5.49
CA LEU A 209 19.14 -16.03 6.37
C LEU A 209 19.23 -17.57 6.25
N ALA A 210 19.44 -18.11 5.05
CA ALA A 210 19.61 -19.55 4.87
C ALA A 210 20.89 -20.08 5.55
N ILE A 211 21.98 -19.31 5.50
CA ILE A 211 23.25 -19.63 6.19
C ILE A 211 23.06 -19.55 7.70
N ASN A 212 22.38 -18.51 8.20
CA ASN A 212 22.07 -18.39 9.61
C ASN A 212 21.29 -19.60 10.12
N ASN A 213 20.31 -20.10 9.35
CA ASN A 213 19.58 -21.31 9.71
C ASN A 213 20.49 -22.54 9.81
N CYS A 214 21.51 -22.65 8.96
CA CYS A 214 22.50 -23.74 9.05
C CYS A 214 23.31 -23.63 10.34
N TYR A 215 23.77 -22.43 10.71
CA TYR A 215 24.47 -22.21 11.99
C TYR A 215 23.59 -22.53 13.20
N HIS A 216 22.33 -22.08 13.20
CA HIS A 216 21.40 -22.34 14.31
C HIS A 216 21.05 -23.82 14.44
N SER A 217 21.03 -24.56 13.33
CA SER A 217 20.72 -25.99 13.31
C SER A 217 21.95 -26.88 13.43
N GLU A 218 23.15 -26.28 13.59
CA GLU A 218 24.44 -26.97 13.62
C GLU A 218 24.68 -27.90 12.41
N THR A 219 24.11 -27.56 11.26
CA THR A 219 24.26 -28.33 10.01
C THR A 219 25.37 -27.75 9.14
N GLU A 220 26.09 -28.61 8.42
CA GLU A 220 27.08 -28.17 7.44
C GLU A 220 26.47 -27.28 6.35
N ILE A 221 27.20 -26.21 5.98
CA ILE A 221 26.80 -25.32 4.90
C ILE A 221 26.98 -26.06 3.57
N PRO A 222 25.93 -26.19 2.74
CA PRO A 222 26.04 -26.85 1.45
C PRO A 222 27.07 -26.17 0.53
N GLU A 223 27.73 -26.95 -0.32
CA GLU A 223 28.77 -26.47 -1.25
C GLU A 223 28.32 -25.28 -2.11
N TRP A 224 27.05 -25.26 -2.54
CA TRP A 224 26.50 -24.17 -3.34
C TRP A 224 26.27 -22.86 -2.56
N LEU A 225 26.20 -22.91 -1.22
CA LEU A 225 26.14 -21.74 -0.31
C LEU A 225 27.50 -21.33 0.25
N SER A 226 28.49 -22.22 0.21
CA SER A 226 29.85 -21.96 0.74
C SER A 226 30.49 -20.62 0.32
N PRO A 227 30.27 -20.06 -0.90
CA PRO A 227 30.85 -18.77 -1.27
C PRO A 227 30.37 -17.58 -0.40
N PHE A 228 29.27 -17.77 0.33
CA PHE A 228 28.64 -16.76 1.19
C PHE A 228 28.84 -17.05 2.68
N GLU A 229 29.58 -18.11 3.01
CA GLU A 229 29.91 -18.46 4.40
C GLU A 229 30.67 -17.30 5.05
N ASN A 230 30.35 -17.05 6.32
CA ASN A 230 31.04 -16.03 7.09
C ASN A 230 32.36 -16.60 7.59
N GLU A 231 33.47 -15.88 7.36
CA GLU A 231 34.81 -16.28 7.79
C GLU A 231 34.89 -16.63 9.29
N TYR A 232 34.11 -15.94 10.12
CA TYR A 232 34.06 -16.13 11.56
C TYR A 232 33.00 -17.14 12.03
N LYS A 233 32.30 -17.80 11.10
CA LYS A 233 31.15 -18.70 11.37
C LYS A 233 30.08 -18.09 12.29
N SER A 234 29.93 -16.77 12.25
CA SER A 234 28.90 -16.04 13.00
C SER A 234 27.70 -15.73 12.12
N PRO A 235 26.48 -15.66 12.70
CA PRO A 235 25.28 -15.27 11.96
C PRO A 235 25.41 -13.89 11.34
N TRP A 236 24.97 -13.76 10.10
CA TRP A 236 24.84 -12.48 9.40
C TRP A 236 23.70 -11.65 9.99
N ASN A 237 23.90 -10.34 10.17
CA ASN A 237 22.78 -9.45 10.42
C ASN A 237 22.01 -9.18 9.11
N CYS A 238 20.96 -9.97 8.88
CA CYS A 238 20.11 -9.89 7.69
C CYS A 238 18.69 -9.40 7.99
N GLU A 239 18.50 -8.68 9.09
CA GLU A 239 17.19 -8.17 9.49
C GLU A 239 16.66 -7.10 8.53
N LYS A 240 17.54 -6.24 7.99
CA LYS A 240 17.18 -5.15 7.06
C LYS A 240 18.07 -5.17 5.80
N PRO A 241 17.55 -4.66 4.66
CA PRO A 241 18.28 -4.67 3.39
C PRO A 241 19.52 -3.77 3.36
N ASP A 242 19.60 -2.75 4.22
CA ASP A 242 20.64 -1.72 4.26
C ASP A 242 21.78 -2.02 5.25
N THR A 243 21.78 -3.20 5.85
CA THR A 243 22.85 -3.64 6.76
C THR A 243 24.19 -3.83 6.03
N ASN A 244 25.30 -3.61 6.74
CA ASN A 244 26.64 -3.84 6.20
C ASN A 244 26.85 -5.29 5.74
N ASP A 245 26.23 -6.25 6.42
CA ASP A 245 26.32 -7.67 6.10
C ASP A 245 25.59 -8.00 4.80
N VAL A 246 24.38 -7.47 4.58
CA VAL A 246 23.70 -7.60 3.29
C VAL A 246 24.50 -6.94 2.17
N SER A 247 25.15 -5.80 2.42
CA SER A 247 26.04 -5.16 1.45
C SER A 247 27.24 -6.03 1.05
N LYS A 248 27.87 -6.72 2.01
CA LYS A 248 28.96 -7.69 1.73
C LYS A 248 28.47 -8.89 0.91
N LEU A 249 27.37 -9.52 1.34
CA LEU A 249 26.77 -10.66 0.65
C LEU A 249 26.35 -10.30 -0.77
N ARG A 250 25.79 -9.10 -0.96
CA ARG A 250 25.44 -8.57 -2.28
C ARG A 250 26.68 -8.39 -3.16
N LYS A 251 27.78 -7.84 -2.65
CA LYS A 251 29.03 -7.71 -3.41
C LYS A 251 29.57 -9.07 -3.85
N GLN A 252 29.52 -10.08 -2.98
CA GLN A 252 29.89 -11.45 -3.33
C GLN A 252 28.98 -12.01 -4.44
N LEU A 253 27.66 -11.84 -4.32
CA LEU A 253 26.69 -12.27 -5.33
C LEU A 253 26.92 -11.59 -6.68
N LEU A 254 27.23 -10.30 -6.69
CA LEU A 254 27.55 -9.54 -7.91
C LEU A 254 28.87 -10.01 -8.55
N THR A 255 29.85 -10.41 -7.73
CA THR A 255 31.14 -10.94 -8.21
C THR A 255 30.96 -12.31 -8.87
N ILE A 256 30.15 -13.18 -8.27
CA ILE A 256 29.81 -14.51 -8.82
C ILE A 256 28.91 -14.37 -10.06
N GLY A 257 28.04 -13.36 -10.07
CA GLY A 257 26.97 -13.21 -11.05
C GLY A 257 25.72 -13.99 -10.62
N ARG A 258 24.58 -13.29 -10.55
CA ARG A 258 23.30 -13.86 -10.12
C ARG A 258 22.90 -15.11 -10.89
N THR A 259 23.00 -15.08 -12.22
CA THR A 259 22.60 -16.21 -13.07
C THR A 259 23.53 -17.41 -12.88
N GLU A 260 24.84 -17.17 -12.77
CA GLU A 260 25.84 -18.22 -12.54
C GLU A 260 25.65 -18.89 -11.18
N PHE A 261 25.40 -18.09 -10.13
CA PHE A 261 25.03 -18.61 -8.82
C PHE A 261 23.79 -19.50 -8.88
N VAL A 262 22.71 -19.04 -9.54
CA VAL A 262 21.46 -19.80 -9.64
C VAL A 262 21.66 -21.08 -10.46
N ASP A 263 22.46 -21.05 -11.53
CA ASP A 263 22.84 -22.25 -12.30
C ASP A 263 23.57 -23.28 -11.43
N LYS A 264 24.50 -22.83 -10.58
CA LYS A 264 25.23 -23.68 -9.63
C LYS A 264 24.27 -24.28 -8.60
N MET A 265 23.42 -23.45 -7.98
CA MET A 265 22.41 -23.91 -7.02
C MET A 265 21.48 -24.98 -7.64
N PHE A 266 20.95 -24.76 -8.84
CA PHE A 266 20.07 -25.75 -9.50
C PHE A 266 20.78 -27.05 -9.91
N SER A 267 22.11 -27.05 -9.93
CA SER A 267 22.91 -28.23 -10.27
C SER A 267 23.33 -29.03 -9.05
N LEU A 268 23.44 -28.39 -7.87
CA LEU A 268 23.96 -29.00 -6.65
C LEU A 268 22.91 -29.13 -5.52
N ALA A 269 21.93 -28.23 -5.47
CA ALA A 269 20.91 -28.25 -4.43
C ALA A 269 19.81 -29.27 -4.74
N ASN A 270 19.27 -29.90 -3.68
CA ASN A 270 18.06 -30.69 -3.82
C ASN A 270 16.82 -29.80 -3.97
N LYS A 271 15.71 -30.40 -4.42
CA LYS A 271 14.44 -29.69 -4.69
C LYS A 271 13.91 -28.91 -3.47
N ASN A 272 14.07 -29.44 -2.26
CA ASN A 272 13.60 -28.79 -1.05
C ASN A 272 14.42 -27.53 -0.72
N ALA A 273 15.75 -27.61 -0.83
CA ALA A 273 16.64 -26.47 -0.64
C ALA A 273 16.36 -25.36 -1.65
N THR A 274 16.20 -25.70 -2.94
CA THR A 274 15.80 -24.73 -3.97
C THR A 274 14.47 -24.06 -3.65
N LYS A 275 13.48 -24.84 -3.17
CA LYS A 275 12.17 -24.30 -2.77
C LYS A 275 12.29 -23.35 -1.57
N ILE A 276 13.09 -23.69 -0.56
CA ILE A 276 13.29 -22.82 0.62
C ILE A 276 13.88 -21.46 0.22
N ILE A 277 14.90 -21.45 -0.65
CA ILE A 277 15.49 -20.20 -1.16
C ILE A 277 14.46 -19.42 -1.98
N TYR A 278 13.71 -20.08 -2.86
CA TYR A 278 12.64 -19.46 -3.61
C TYR A 278 11.57 -18.83 -2.69
N ASP A 279 11.05 -19.59 -1.74
CA ASP A 279 10.00 -19.13 -0.81
C ASP A 279 10.52 -17.96 0.04
N GLY A 280 11.78 -18.01 0.50
CA GLY A 280 12.41 -16.91 1.23
C GLY A 280 12.56 -15.64 0.39
N TYR A 281 13.03 -15.78 -0.86
CA TYR A 281 13.16 -14.67 -1.80
C TYR A 281 11.82 -14.00 -2.08
N VAL A 282 10.78 -14.79 -2.38
CA VAL A 282 9.42 -14.27 -2.67
C VAL A 282 8.83 -13.55 -1.46
N LYS A 283 9.03 -14.07 -0.23
CA LYS A 283 8.57 -13.41 1.01
C LYS A 283 9.21 -12.04 1.21
N LEU A 284 10.53 -11.96 1.05
CA LEU A 284 11.25 -10.69 1.19
C LEU A 284 10.88 -9.71 0.08
N TYR A 285 10.71 -10.20 -1.15
CA TYR A 285 10.23 -9.38 -2.28
C TYR A 285 8.83 -8.82 -2.02
N ALA A 286 7.92 -9.64 -1.48
CA ALA A 286 6.58 -9.21 -1.11
C ALA A 286 6.59 -8.10 -0.04
N LEU A 287 7.52 -8.18 0.92
CA LEU A 287 7.70 -7.13 1.94
C LEU A 287 8.12 -5.80 1.30
N GLU A 288 9.09 -5.81 0.39
CA GLU A 288 9.53 -4.59 -0.32
C GLU A 288 8.39 -3.96 -1.15
N ILE A 289 7.58 -4.77 -1.84
CA ILE A 289 6.38 -4.27 -2.53
C ILE A 289 5.40 -3.66 -1.53
N TYR A 290 5.15 -4.33 -0.41
CA TYR A 290 4.20 -3.88 0.60
C TYR A 290 4.64 -2.56 1.24
N GLU A 291 5.93 -2.40 1.52
CA GLU A 291 6.50 -1.14 2.01
C GLU A 291 6.39 -0.02 0.97
N TRP A 292 6.66 -0.30 -0.30
CA TRP A 292 6.45 0.64 -1.40
C TRP A 292 4.99 1.08 -1.50
N LEU A 293 4.06 0.12 -1.47
CA LEU A 293 2.63 0.40 -1.55
C LEU A 293 2.15 1.20 -0.33
N ASN A 294 2.58 0.83 0.88
CA ASN A 294 2.29 1.58 2.10
C ASN A 294 2.77 3.02 2.01
N LYS A 295 3.87 3.27 1.31
CA LYS A 295 4.36 4.63 1.09
C LYS A 295 3.46 5.42 0.13
N LEU A 296 2.95 4.77 -0.92
CA LEU A 296 2.03 5.39 -1.87
C LEU A 296 0.64 5.67 -1.26
N VAL A 297 0.07 4.73 -0.51
CA VAL A 297 -1.31 4.87 0.02
C VAL A 297 -1.47 5.97 1.05
N GLN A 298 -0.38 6.43 1.69
CA GLN A 298 -0.39 7.52 2.66
C GLN A 298 -0.84 8.87 2.08
N TYR A 299 -0.75 9.05 0.76
CA TYR A 299 -1.24 10.24 0.08
C TYR A 299 -2.77 10.31 0.03
N PHE A 300 -3.43 9.16 0.13
CA PHE A 300 -4.86 9.03 -0.11
C PHE A 300 -5.65 8.92 1.19
N LYS A 301 -6.95 9.20 1.11
CA LYS A 301 -7.86 8.94 2.22
C LYS A 301 -7.81 7.46 2.58
N GLY A 302 -7.70 7.16 3.87
CA GLY A 302 -7.79 5.79 4.37
C GLY A 302 -9.11 5.14 3.98
N ASN A 303 -9.10 3.83 3.76
CA ASN A 303 -10.32 3.11 3.45
C ASN A 303 -11.10 2.84 4.74
N ASP A 304 -12.36 3.23 4.78
CA ASP A 304 -13.27 2.79 5.84
C ASP A 304 -13.49 1.29 5.69
N PHE A 305 -13.20 0.51 6.73
CA PHE A 305 -13.51 -0.92 6.74
C PHE A 305 -14.93 -1.13 7.26
N ILE A 306 -15.58 -2.21 6.81
CA ILE A 306 -16.88 -2.60 7.36
C ILE A 306 -16.69 -2.83 8.86
N ARG A 307 -17.39 -2.04 9.65
CA ARG A 307 -17.49 -2.26 11.10
C ARG A 307 -18.46 -3.41 11.34
N TYR A 308 -18.03 -4.35 12.16
CA TYR A 308 -18.82 -5.48 12.64
C TYR A 308 -18.42 -5.74 14.09
N THR A 309 -19.33 -6.29 14.89
CA THR A 309 -19.10 -6.49 16.32
C THR A 309 -19.25 -7.97 16.65
N TRP A 310 -18.18 -8.55 17.19
CA TRP A 310 -18.24 -9.89 17.74
C TRP A 310 -18.45 -9.85 19.26
N LYS A 311 -19.45 -10.60 19.70
CA LYS A 311 -19.71 -11.09 21.07
C LYS A 311 -18.67 -12.11 21.54
N PHE A 312 -17.87 -11.83 22.57
CA PHE A 312 -17.02 -12.86 23.21
C PHE A 312 -17.48 -13.15 24.63
N THR A 313 -17.63 -14.42 24.95
CA THR A 313 -17.86 -14.86 26.33
C THR A 313 -17.10 -16.16 26.55
N THR A 314 -16.15 -16.14 27.48
CA THR A 314 -15.54 -17.38 27.98
C THR A 314 -16.54 -18.05 28.90
N ILE A 315 -16.95 -19.26 28.55
CA ILE A 315 -17.83 -20.07 29.40
C ILE A 315 -16.93 -21.02 30.16
N ILE A 316 -16.93 -20.88 31.48
CA ILE A 316 -16.29 -21.80 32.42
C ILE A 316 -17.34 -22.85 32.74
N SER A 317 -17.09 -24.11 32.40
CA SER A 317 -18.01 -25.20 32.79
C SER A 317 -17.92 -25.39 34.31
N ASP A 318 -19.05 -25.33 35.02
CA ASP A 318 -19.10 -25.59 36.46
C ASP A 318 -18.61 -27.01 36.80
N GLU A 319 -18.07 -27.18 38.01
CA GLU A 319 -17.42 -28.40 38.52
C GLU A 319 -18.31 -29.67 38.55
N SER A 320 -19.58 -29.60 38.15
CA SER A 320 -20.53 -30.72 38.22
C SER A 320 -20.50 -31.68 37.03
N ASP A 321 -19.78 -31.38 35.95
CA ASP A 321 -19.65 -32.31 34.82
C ASP A 321 -18.52 -33.31 35.10
N THR A 322 -18.91 -34.49 35.58
CA THR A 322 -18.04 -35.66 35.77
C THR A 322 -17.50 -36.15 34.42
N ILE A 323 -16.38 -35.59 33.99
CA ILE A 323 -15.50 -36.18 32.99
C ILE A 323 -14.12 -36.26 33.63
N GLU A 324 -13.73 -37.47 34.02
CA GLU A 324 -12.42 -37.77 34.58
C GLU A 324 -11.32 -37.48 33.54
N ASN A 325 -10.26 -36.81 34.01
CA ASN A 325 -8.97 -36.59 33.33
C ASN A 325 -8.95 -35.67 32.09
N THR A 326 -9.42 -34.43 32.23
CA THR A 326 -9.14 -33.40 31.24
C THR A 326 -8.64 -32.12 31.90
N THR A 327 -7.57 -31.55 31.32
CA THR A 327 -6.92 -30.33 31.82
C THR A 327 -7.86 -29.11 31.66
N ALA A 328 -7.74 -28.06 32.48
CA ALA A 328 -8.70 -26.94 32.54
C ALA A 328 -9.08 -26.27 31.19
N TRP A 329 -8.19 -26.29 30.20
CA TRP A 329 -8.44 -25.78 28.85
C TRP A 329 -9.37 -26.65 27.99
N GLU A 330 -9.73 -27.85 28.44
CA GLU A 330 -10.74 -28.71 27.81
C GLU A 330 -12.16 -28.43 28.33
N LYS A 331 -12.27 -27.67 29.44
CA LYS A 331 -13.53 -27.25 30.07
C LYS A 331 -13.97 -25.86 29.63
N ASP A 332 -13.01 -24.97 29.40
CA ASP A 332 -13.27 -23.59 29.01
C ASP A 332 -13.43 -23.47 27.49
N TYR A 333 -14.56 -22.95 27.03
CA TYR A 333 -14.75 -22.63 25.61
C TYR A 333 -15.14 -21.17 25.39
N CYS A 334 -14.66 -20.61 24.28
CA CYS A 334 -15.00 -19.25 23.87
C CYS A 334 -16.26 -19.29 23.00
N GLN A 335 -17.36 -18.78 23.51
CA GLN A 335 -18.55 -18.54 22.69
C GLN A 335 -18.38 -17.24 21.92
N ILE A 336 -18.46 -17.33 20.60
CA ILE A 336 -18.37 -16.21 19.67
C ILE A 336 -19.76 -15.99 19.05
N THR A 337 -20.30 -14.78 19.15
CA THR A 337 -21.61 -14.44 18.56
C THR A 337 -21.51 -13.21 17.65
N ILE A 338 -22.31 -13.18 16.60
CA ILE A 338 -22.46 -12.04 15.67
C ILE A 338 -23.93 -11.78 15.42
N GLN A 339 -24.32 -10.51 15.24
CA GLN A 339 -25.70 -10.19 14.89
C GLN A 339 -26.02 -10.68 13.47
N ARG A 340 -27.25 -11.14 13.25
CA ARG A 340 -27.70 -11.63 11.94
C ARG A 340 -27.49 -10.61 10.82
N ASP A 341 -27.84 -9.35 11.06
CA ASP A 341 -27.74 -8.30 10.03
C ASP A 341 -26.29 -7.96 9.72
N GLU A 342 -25.39 -8.00 10.72
CA GLU A 342 -23.94 -7.86 10.51
C GLU A 342 -23.38 -9.04 9.72
N LEU A 343 -23.78 -10.27 10.06
CA LEU A 343 -23.37 -11.47 9.31
C LEU A 343 -23.84 -11.43 7.86
N LEU A 344 -25.11 -11.07 7.62
CA LEU A 344 -25.65 -10.90 6.28
C LEU A 344 -24.89 -9.83 5.52
N LYS A 345 -24.60 -8.68 6.15
CA LYS A 345 -23.78 -7.62 5.55
C LYS A 345 -22.41 -8.17 5.13
N LEU A 346 -21.70 -8.87 6.02
CA LEU A 346 -20.40 -9.49 5.72
C LEU A 346 -20.46 -10.49 4.57
N ILE A 347 -21.54 -11.27 4.46
CA ILE A 347 -21.75 -12.20 3.35
C ILE A 347 -21.96 -11.42 2.03
N TYR A 348 -22.86 -10.43 2.04
CA TYR A 348 -23.15 -9.63 0.85
C TYR A 348 -21.95 -8.82 0.35
N THR A 349 -21.07 -8.39 1.26
CA THR A 349 -19.85 -7.66 0.93
C THR A 349 -18.63 -8.57 0.74
N ASN A 350 -18.81 -9.90 0.80
CA ASN A 350 -17.75 -10.88 0.65
C ASN A 350 -16.56 -10.68 1.62
N THR A 351 -16.85 -10.31 2.87
CA THR A 351 -15.85 -10.04 3.93
C THR A 351 -15.95 -10.95 5.14
N LEU A 352 -16.78 -12.01 5.09
CA LEU A 352 -16.95 -12.91 6.23
C LEU A 352 -15.65 -13.61 6.62
N GLN A 353 -14.89 -14.11 5.65
CA GLN A 353 -13.59 -14.75 5.90
C GLN A 353 -12.60 -13.77 6.54
N ASP A 354 -12.59 -12.54 6.06
CA ASP A 354 -11.74 -11.46 6.56
C ASP A 354 -12.11 -11.09 7.99
N ALA A 355 -13.41 -10.98 8.28
CA ALA A 355 -13.93 -10.73 9.62
C ALA A 355 -13.53 -11.82 10.60
N ALA A 356 -13.54 -13.09 10.16
CA ALA A 356 -13.08 -14.23 10.95
C ALA A 356 -11.56 -14.22 11.17
N MET A 357 -10.76 -13.85 10.17
CA MET A 357 -9.30 -13.71 10.30
C MET A 357 -8.92 -12.57 11.25
N ASN A 358 -9.58 -11.42 11.15
CA ASN A 358 -9.39 -10.30 12.05
C ASN A 358 -9.73 -10.68 13.49
N LEU A 359 -10.87 -11.36 13.68
CA LEU A 359 -11.27 -11.95 14.94
C LEU A 359 -10.17 -12.87 15.48
N ALA A 360 -9.66 -13.82 14.71
CA ALA A 360 -8.57 -14.69 15.14
C ALA A 360 -7.34 -13.90 15.59
N GLY A 361 -6.97 -12.84 14.87
CA GLY A 361 -5.88 -11.93 15.26
C GLY A 361 -6.17 -11.17 16.57
N CYS A 362 -7.39 -10.68 16.75
CA CYS A 362 -7.82 -10.01 17.98
C CYS A 362 -7.80 -10.96 19.19
N LEU A 363 -8.30 -12.18 19.04
CA LEU A 363 -8.22 -13.19 20.10
C LEU A 363 -6.76 -13.53 20.40
N GLN A 364 -5.93 -13.73 19.37
CA GLN A 364 -4.51 -13.98 19.55
C GLN A 364 -3.85 -12.86 20.37
N GLN A 365 -4.10 -11.58 20.04
CA GLN A 365 -3.57 -10.45 20.81
C GLN A 365 -4.12 -10.40 22.25
N ALA A 366 -5.42 -10.62 22.42
CA ALA A 366 -6.08 -10.62 23.73
C ALA A 366 -5.51 -11.69 24.67
N TYR A 367 -5.08 -12.84 24.13
CA TYR A 367 -4.46 -13.91 24.91
C TYR A 367 -2.93 -13.81 25.00
N ILE A 368 -2.25 -13.17 24.03
CA ILE A 368 -0.78 -12.98 24.05
C ILE A 368 -0.32 -12.08 25.20
N GLU A 369 -1.01 -10.97 25.48
CA GLU A 369 -0.57 -10.03 26.52
C GLU A 369 -0.63 -10.62 27.94
N PRO A 370 -1.71 -11.31 28.36
CA PRO A 370 -1.72 -12.10 29.59
C PRO A 370 -0.61 -13.15 29.63
N LEU A 371 -0.40 -13.87 28.51
CA LEU A 371 0.63 -14.91 28.39
C LEU A 371 2.05 -14.37 28.62
N LYS A 372 2.37 -13.20 28.05
CA LYS A 372 3.68 -12.52 28.24
C LYS A 372 3.90 -12.10 29.69
N ARG A 373 2.83 -11.67 30.39
CA ARG A 373 2.92 -11.30 31.82
C ARG A 373 3.17 -12.51 32.71
N GLU A 374 2.58 -13.66 32.41
CA GLU A 374 2.84 -14.91 33.12
C GLU A 374 4.26 -15.43 32.90
N ILE A 375 4.80 -15.33 31.67
CA ILE A 375 6.18 -15.77 31.34
C ILE A 375 7.23 -14.98 32.14
N ASN A 376 6.99 -13.69 32.33
CA ASN A 376 7.94 -12.79 32.99
C ASN A 376 7.70 -12.67 34.50
N TYR A 377 6.77 -13.43 35.08
CA TYR A 377 6.49 -13.37 36.51
C TYR A 377 7.54 -14.17 37.30
N PRO A 378 8.28 -13.55 38.24
CA PRO A 378 9.26 -14.27 39.05
C PRO A 378 8.56 -15.34 39.90
N GLY A 379 8.98 -16.60 39.77
CA GLY A 379 8.50 -17.71 40.61
C GLY A 379 7.55 -18.69 39.94
N ILE A 380 7.10 -18.46 38.71
CA ILE A 380 6.31 -19.46 37.94
C ILE A 380 7.26 -20.29 37.09
N ASN A 381 7.41 -21.58 37.42
CA ASN A 381 8.26 -22.50 36.68
C ASN A 381 7.45 -23.15 35.55
N ILE A 382 7.42 -22.49 34.38
CA ILE A 382 6.71 -22.97 33.19
C ILE A 382 7.44 -24.19 32.63
N ASP A 383 6.71 -25.29 32.42
CA ASP A 383 7.28 -26.53 31.90
C ASP A 383 7.79 -26.39 30.45
N ALA A 384 8.63 -27.33 30.00
CA ALA A 384 9.27 -27.26 28.68
C ALA A 384 8.25 -27.32 27.51
N LYS A 385 7.16 -28.07 27.68
CA LYS A 385 6.11 -28.28 26.66
C LYS A 385 5.26 -27.03 26.50
N GLU A 386 4.91 -26.40 27.61
CA GLU A 386 4.20 -25.12 27.64
C GLU A 386 5.08 -24.00 27.08
N ARG A 387 6.39 -24.02 27.37
CA ARG A 387 7.36 -23.09 26.76
C ARG A 387 7.49 -23.28 25.24
N GLU A 388 7.49 -24.51 24.73
CA GLU A 388 7.48 -24.79 23.28
C GLU A 388 6.18 -24.32 22.61
N ILE A 389 5.02 -24.60 23.21
CA ILE A 389 3.73 -24.13 22.70
C ILE A 389 3.72 -22.60 22.67
N ARG A 390 4.20 -21.93 23.72
CA ARG A 390 4.27 -20.45 23.80
C ARG A 390 5.21 -19.85 22.75
N LYS A 391 6.43 -20.40 22.54
CA LYS A 391 7.33 -20.00 21.44
C LYS A 391 6.71 -20.21 20.05
N SER A 392 5.90 -21.25 19.89
CA SER A 392 5.21 -21.54 18.63
C SER A 392 4.13 -20.50 18.28
N ILE A 393 3.60 -19.75 19.26
CA ILE A 393 2.59 -18.70 19.05
C ILE A 393 3.25 -17.42 18.52
N GLU A 394 4.39 -17.01 19.09
CA GLU A 394 5.15 -15.83 18.64
C GLU A 394 5.75 -16.04 17.25
N PHE A 395 6.38 -17.19 16.99
CA PHE A 395 6.92 -17.54 15.66
C PHE A 395 5.83 -17.65 14.59
N ARG A 396 4.64 -18.18 14.96
CA ARG A 396 3.48 -18.18 14.05
C ARG A 396 2.99 -16.77 13.72
N SER A 397 3.14 -15.80 14.62
CA SER A 397 2.70 -14.41 14.37
C SER A 397 3.51 -13.72 13.25
N GLU A 398 4.83 -13.89 13.23
CA GLU A 398 5.71 -13.31 12.20
C GLU A 398 5.57 -14.04 10.85
N LEU A 399 5.55 -15.38 10.87
CA LEU A 399 5.27 -16.19 9.67
C LEU A 399 3.90 -15.90 9.06
N ASN A 400 2.89 -15.67 9.91
CA ASN A 400 1.56 -15.26 9.46
C ASN A 400 1.62 -13.89 8.79
N ASN A 401 2.43 -12.95 9.28
CA ASN A 401 2.54 -11.62 8.66
C ASN A 401 3.06 -11.69 7.22
N PHE A 402 4.17 -12.38 6.97
CA PHE A 402 4.70 -12.55 5.59
C PHE A 402 3.73 -13.31 4.68
N THR A 403 3.12 -14.38 5.21
CA THR A 403 2.14 -15.18 4.45
C THR A 403 0.90 -14.35 4.11
N ASN A 404 0.47 -13.48 5.02
CA ASN A 404 -0.64 -12.57 4.80
C ASN A 404 -0.31 -11.53 3.73
N ILE A 405 0.87 -10.89 3.79
CA ILE A 405 1.32 -9.92 2.78
C ILE A 405 1.34 -10.56 1.38
N MET A 406 1.93 -11.76 1.25
CA MET A 406 1.93 -12.47 -0.04
C MET A 406 0.51 -12.75 -0.54
N LYS A 407 -0.38 -13.27 0.33
CA LYS A 407 -1.78 -13.52 -0.03
C LYS A 407 -2.52 -12.25 -0.46
N GLN A 408 -2.25 -11.12 0.19
CA GLN A 408 -2.83 -9.83 -0.18
C GLN A 408 -2.40 -9.41 -1.58
N LEU A 409 -1.10 -9.52 -1.90
CA LEU A 409 -0.57 -9.24 -3.24
C LEU A 409 -1.16 -10.18 -4.30
N GLU A 410 -1.19 -11.49 -4.03
CA GLU A 410 -1.78 -12.46 -4.96
C GLU A 410 -3.27 -12.20 -5.22
N THR A 411 -4.01 -11.86 -4.18
CA THR A 411 -5.45 -11.56 -4.28
C THR A 411 -5.67 -10.28 -5.08
N PHE A 412 -4.88 -9.25 -4.81
CA PHE A 412 -4.92 -8.00 -5.57
C PHE A 412 -4.56 -8.22 -7.04
N GLU A 413 -3.56 -9.05 -7.34
CA GLU A 413 -3.17 -9.37 -8.71
C GLU A 413 -4.24 -10.15 -9.46
N LYS A 414 -4.88 -11.12 -8.80
CA LYS A 414 -6.03 -11.86 -9.37
C LYS A 414 -7.20 -10.92 -9.65
N TRP A 415 -7.53 -10.05 -8.70
CA TRP A 415 -8.56 -9.04 -8.88
C TRP A 415 -8.22 -8.13 -10.08
N TYR A 416 -6.99 -7.62 -10.16
CA TYR A 416 -6.55 -6.76 -11.27
C TYR A 416 -6.68 -7.47 -12.62
N ASN A 417 -6.25 -8.72 -12.71
CA ASN A 417 -6.33 -9.49 -13.96
C ASN A 417 -7.76 -9.69 -14.45
N ALA A 418 -8.73 -9.85 -13.54
CA ALA A 418 -10.14 -9.93 -13.87
C ALA A 418 -10.75 -8.56 -14.21
N ASN A 419 -10.22 -7.47 -13.64
CA ASN A 419 -10.88 -6.18 -13.60
C ASN A 419 -10.21 -5.04 -14.40
N LYS A 420 -9.01 -5.24 -14.98
CA LYS A 420 -8.29 -4.22 -15.75
C LYS A 420 -9.09 -3.67 -16.95
N ILE A 421 -8.98 -2.37 -17.19
CA ILE A 421 -9.73 -1.64 -18.23
C ILE A 421 -8.89 -0.65 -19.03
N LEU A 422 -7.96 0.08 -18.41
CA LEU A 422 -7.30 1.24 -19.01
C LEU A 422 -6.18 0.80 -19.96
N LEU A 423 -5.48 -0.27 -19.57
CA LEU A 423 -4.38 -0.85 -20.32
C LEU A 423 -4.84 -1.88 -21.37
N VAL A 424 -6.17 -2.06 -21.53
CA VAL A 424 -6.77 -2.92 -22.55
C VAL A 424 -7.32 -2.06 -23.68
N SER A 425 -6.90 -2.31 -24.92
CA SER A 425 -7.40 -1.57 -26.08
C SER A 425 -8.86 -1.91 -26.38
N ASN A 426 -9.71 -0.89 -26.53
CA ASN A 426 -11.09 -1.03 -26.97
C ASN A 426 -11.22 -1.34 -28.49
N LYS A 427 -10.13 -1.24 -29.26
CA LYS A 427 -10.12 -1.50 -30.71
C LYS A 427 -9.71 -2.96 -30.98
N LYS A 428 -10.61 -3.74 -31.61
CA LYS A 428 -10.42 -5.17 -31.95
C LYS A 428 -9.29 -5.49 -32.94
N LYS A 429 -8.54 -4.52 -33.49
CA LYS A 429 -7.40 -4.78 -34.38
C LYS A 429 -6.12 -4.05 -33.94
N ARG A 430 -5.05 -4.86 -33.89
CA ARG A 430 -3.63 -4.61 -33.58
C ARG A 430 -3.30 -4.24 -32.12
N THR A 431 -3.00 -5.27 -31.32
CA THR A 431 -1.77 -5.42 -30.51
C THR A 431 -1.14 -4.18 -29.84
N GLU A 432 -1.90 -3.21 -29.37
CA GLU A 432 -1.36 -2.14 -28.52
C GLU A 432 -1.84 -2.37 -27.07
N LYS A 433 -1.16 -3.28 -26.35
CA LYS A 433 -1.03 -3.12 -24.90
C LYS A 433 -0.16 -1.89 -24.74
N ILE A 434 -0.77 -0.74 -24.49
CA ILE A 434 -0.01 0.48 -24.21
C ILE A 434 0.52 0.34 -22.79
N ASP A 435 1.84 0.31 -22.65
CA ASP A 435 2.51 0.19 -21.37
C ASP A 435 2.16 1.37 -20.44
N VAL A 436 2.19 1.14 -19.14
CA VAL A 436 2.02 2.17 -18.10
C VAL A 436 2.96 3.34 -18.35
N ASN A 437 4.24 3.06 -18.60
CA ASN A 437 5.26 4.09 -18.77
C ASN A 437 4.93 5.05 -19.94
N ILE A 438 4.30 4.51 -20.99
CA ILE A 438 3.84 5.30 -22.13
C ILE A 438 2.68 6.22 -21.73
N ARG A 439 1.72 5.73 -20.93
CA ARG A 439 0.59 6.54 -20.43
C ARG A 439 1.06 7.63 -19.47
N LEU A 440 2.00 7.33 -18.60
CA LEU A 440 2.64 8.29 -17.70
C LEU A 440 3.35 9.41 -18.46
N ALA A 441 4.07 9.05 -19.52
CA ALA A 441 4.72 10.04 -20.40
C ALA A 441 3.71 10.91 -21.15
N GLY A 442 2.62 10.31 -21.65
CA GLY A 442 1.51 11.04 -22.25
C GLY A 442 0.84 12.01 -21.28
N LEU A 443 0.62 11.59 -20.03
CA LEU A 443 0.11 12.42 -18.93
C LEU A 443 1.05 13.57 -18.63
N LYS A 444 2.35 13.32 -18.49
CA LYS A 444 3.34 14.38 -18.24
C LYS A 444 3.33 15.41 -19.35
N GLY A 445 3.31 14.97 -20.60
CA GLY A 445 3.22 15.85 -21.76
C GLY A 445 1.92 16.66 -21.78
N TYR A 446 0.81 16.06 -21.35
CA TYR A 446 -0.49 16.72 -21.23
C TYR A 446 -0.45 17.81 -20.14
N ASP A 447 -0.01 17.47 -18.94
CA ASP A 447 0.07 18.39 -17.80
C ASP A 447 0.99 19.59 -18.08
N LEU A 448 2.13 19.36 -18.75
CA LEU A 448 3.02 20.44 -19.20
C LEU A 448 2.35 21.37 -20.23
N ASN A 449 1.54 20.80 -21.13
CA ASN A 449 0.84 21.57 -22.16
C ASN A 449 -0.28 22.42 -21.55
N GLU A 450 -1.07 21.85 -20.65
CA GLU A 450 -2.20 22.51 -20.00
C GLU A 450 -1.78 23.41 -18.83
N GLY A 451 -0.56 23.27 -18.31
CA GLY A 451 -0.08 24.04 -17.18
C GLY A 451 -0.61 23.54 -15.84
N ILE A 452 -0.80 22.24 -15.67
CA ILE A 452 -1.39 21.68 -14.46
C ILE A 452 -0.27 21.14 -13.53
N PRO A 453 -0.33 21.37 -12.21
CA PRO A 453 -1.27 22.26 -11.50
C PRO A 453 -0.85 23.74 -11.51
N ASP A 454 0.45 24.05 -11.66
CA ASP A 454 1.03 25.39 -11.38
C ASP A 454 1.49 26.19 -12.61
N GLY A 455 1.33 25.65 -13.81
CA GLY A 455 1.96 26.18 -15.03
C GLY A 455 1.09 27.16 -15.81
N GLN A 456 1.72 28.04 -16.59
CA GLN A 456 1.03 28.87 -17.59
C GLN A 456 0.71 28.09 -18.90
N GLY A 457 0.90 26.77 -18.90
CA GLY A 457 0.90 25.92 -20.08
C GLY A 457 2.13 26.16 -20.97
N ARG A 458 2.56 25.14 -21.71
CA ARG A 458 3.66 25.24 -22.68
C ARG A 458 3.19 24.76 -24.03
N LYS A 459 3.53 25.46 -25.11
CA LYS A 459 3.26 24.93 -26.45
C LYS A 459 4.25 23.80 -26.72
N ILE A 460 3.88 22.88 -27.60
CA ILE A 460 4.75 21.75 -28.01
C ILE A 460 6.13 22.24 -28.45
N LYS A 461 6.16 23.33 -29.24
CA LYS A 461 7.38 23.98 -29.74
C LYS A 461 8.27 24.59 -28.65
N ASP A 462 7.76 24.71 -27.42
CA ASP A 462 8.45 25.29 -26.26
C ASP A 462 9.15 24.20 -25.42
N GLY A 463 9.47 23.04 -26.01
CA GLY A 463 10.33 22.03 -25.39
C GLY A 463 9.61 20.98 -24.53
N VAL A 464 8.32 20.71 -24.76
CA VAL A 464 7.53 19.76 -23.93
C VAL A 464 8.12 18.35 -23.98
N ASN A 465 8.56 17.89 -25.14
CA ASN A 465 9.07 16.52 -25.30
C ASN A 465 10.43 16.34 -24.62
N GLU A 466 11.27 17.36 -24.66
CA GLU A 466 12.57 17.42 -24.00
C GLU A 466 12.42 17.31 -22.49
N LEU A 467 11.44 18.02 -21.92
CA LEU A 467 11.12 17.91 -20.49
C LEU A 467 10.57 16.54 -20.10
N VAL A 468 9.74 15.93 -20.95
CA VAL A 468 9.24 14.57 -20.71
C VAL A 468 10.39 13.57 -20.74
N LYS A 469 11.33 13.69 -21.69
CA LYS A 469 12.50 12.81 -21.78
C LYS A 469 13.50 13.01 -20.63
N ALA A 470 13.59 14.22 -20.10
CA ALA A 470 14.46 14.55 -18.97
C ALA A 470 13.88 14.13 -17.61
N ASP A 471 12.61 13.73 -17.54
CA ASP A 471 11.96 13.36 -16.28
C ASP A 471 12.38 11.94 -15.86
N GLY A 472 13.32 11.85 -14.93
CA GLY A 472 13.83 10.58 -14.39
C GLY A 472 12.81 9.75 -13.60
N SER A 473 11.61 10.29 -13.33
CA SER A 473 10.50 9.50 -12.77
C SER A 473 9.79 8.65 -13.83
N LEU A 474 10.02 8.93 -15.12
CA LEU A 474 9.42 8.21 -16.23
C LEU A 474 10.40 7.17 -16.78
N GLN A 475 10.05 5.88 -16.67
CA GLN A 475 10.82 4.77 -17.23
C GLN A 475 10.66 4.68 -18.75
N LEU A 476 11.21 5.66 -19.45
CA LEU A 476 11.10 5.80 -20.91
C LEU A 476 12.16 4.97 -21.65
N PRO A 477 11.82 4.39 -22.82
CA PRO A 477 12.83 3.84 -23.73
C PRO A 477 13.81 4.93 -24.20
N GLN A 478 15.09 4.59 -24.31
CA GLN A 478 16.14 5.53 -24.72
C GLN A 478 15.87 6.21 -26.08
N ASP A 479 15.28 5.47 -27.04
CA ASP A 479 15.07 5.96 -28.41
C ASP A 479 13.62 6.45 -28.69
N ILE A 480 12.90 6.88 -27.65
CA ILE A 480 11.51 7.33 -27.84
C ILE A 480 11.44 8.61 -28.71
N SER A 481 10.72 8.51 -29.84
CA SER A 481 10.56 9.63 -30.77
C SER A 481 9.55 10.68 -30.28
N ASP A 482 9.75 11.94 -30.71
CA ASP A 482 8.82 13.04 -30.45
C ASP A 482 7.42 12.78 -31.03
N THR A 483 7.38 12.11 -32.18
CA THR A 483 6.11 11.71 -32.82
C THR A 483 5.33 10.75 -31.92
N SER A 484 6.03 9.79 -31.29
CA SER A 484 5.42 8.86 -30.35
C SER A 484 4.91 9.58 -29.10
N LEU A 485 5.73 10.45 -28.48
CA LEU A 485 5.33 11.24 -27.31
C LEU A 485 4.10 12.12 -27.60
N ASN A 486 4.07 12.77 -28.76
CA ASN A 486 2.92 13.56 -29.20
C ASN A 486 1.65 12.70 -29.36
N ARG A 487 1.77 11.51 -29.95
CA ARG A 487 0.66 10.55 -30.06
C ARG A 487 0.15 10.09 -28.69
N TYR A 488 1.05 9.81 -27.76
CA TYR A 488 0.69 9.38 -26.41
C TYR A 488 -0.03 10.48 -25.63
N ARG A 489 0.45 11.73 -25.73
CA ARG A 489 -0.24 12.90 -25.18
C ARG A 489 -1.65 13.06 -25.75
N GLN A 490 -1.81 12.96 -27.07
CA GLN A 490 -3.13 13.04 -27.71
C GLN A 490 -4.06 11.92 -27.25
N ALA A 491 -3.54 10.70 -27.08
CA ALA A 491 -4.32 9.57 -26.57
C ALA A 491 -4.77 9.81 -25.13
N VAL A 492 -3.91 10.36 -24.27
CA VAL A 492 -4.26 10.74 -22.90
C VAL A 492 -5.30 11.87 -22.89
N GLN A 493 -5.13 12.90 -23.73
CA GLN A 493 -6.09 13.98 -23.87
C GLN A 493 -7.48 13.47 -24.27
N HIS A 494 -7.55 12.52 -25.21
CA HIS A 494 -8.82 11.90 -25.61
C HIS A 494 -9.46 11.11 -24.46
N ILE A 495 -8.66 10.32 -23.73
CA ILE A 495 -9.16 9.59 -22.56
C ILE A 495 -9.75 10.55 -21.53
N ILE A 496 -8.98 11.57 -21.16
CA ILE A 496 -9.40 12.57 -20.18
C ILE A 496 -10.71 13.20 -20.63
N LYS A 497 -10.79 13.70 -21.87
CA LYS A 497 -11.93 14.47 -22.34
C LYS A 497 -13.19 13.62 -22.56
N ASP A 498 -13.03 12.45 -23.18
CA ASP A 498 -14.13 11.74 -23.84
C ASP A 498 -14.40 10.35 -23.26
N GLU A 499 -13.42 9.65 -22.66
CA GLU A 499 -13.56 8.23 -22.32
C GLU A 499 -13.57 7.92 -20.81
N ILE A 500 -12.97 8.77 -19.96
CA ILE A 500 -12.67 8.42 -18.57
C ILE A 500 -13.91 8.01 -17.76
N ASP A 501 -15.04 8.68 -17.93
CA ASP A 501 -16.26 8.36 -17.20
C ASP A 501 -16.83 7.00 -17.63
N THR A 502 -16.73 6.66 -18.92
CA THR A 502 -17.13 5.34 -19.44
C THR A 502 -16.20 4.25 -18.90
N LEU A 503 -14.89 4.52 -18.85
CA LEU A 503 -13.90 3.61 -18.29
C LEU A 503 -14.19 3.32 -16.81
N LEU A 504 -14.42 4.36 -16.00
CA LEU A 504 -14.76 4.19 -14.58
C LEU A 504 -16.08 3.45 -14.36
N ILE A 505 -17.11 3.69 -15.18
CA ILE A 505 -18.35 2.89 -15.15
C ILE A 505 -18.04 1.42 -15.46
N ALA A 506 -17.26 1.14 -16.51
CA ALA A 506 -16.85 -0.22 -16.86
C ALA A 506 -16.04 -0.89 -15.74
N GLN A 507 -15.18 -0.14 -15.05
CA GLN A 507 -14.45 -0.63 -13.87
C GLN A 507 -15.42 -1.09 -12.78
N ARG A 508 -16.44 -0.27 -12.49
CA ARG A 508 -17.46 -0.55 -11.47
C ARG A 508 -18.29 -1.78 -11.84
N GLU A 509 -18.71 -1.90 -13.09
CA GLU A 509 -19.46 -3.07 -13.55
C GLU A 509 -18.62 -4.35 -13.47
N LYS A 510 -17.35 -4.30 -13.87
CA LYS A 510 -16.45 -5.45 -13.70
C LYS A 510 -16.29 -5.85 -12.23
N ASN A 511 -16.15 -4.86 -11.35
CA ASN A 511 -16.04 -5.11 -9.92
C ASN A 511 -17.32 -5.69 -9.30
N LYS A 512 -18.51 -5.41 -9.84
CA LYS A 512 -19.72 -6.12 -9.41
C LYS A 512 -19.67 -7.61 -9.73
N ILE A 513 -19.02 -7.97 -10.84
CA ILE A 513 -18.86 -9.37 -11.28
C ILE A 513 -17.71 -10.04 -10.54
N ASN A 514 -16.60 -9.32 -10.36
CA ASN A 514 -15.37 -9.79 -9.73
C ASN A 514 -14.98 -8.83 -8.59
N PRO A 515 -15.66 -8.90 -7.44
CA PRO A 515 -15.44 -7.97 -6.33
C PRO A 515 -14.02 -8.08 -5.79
N TYR A 516 -13.50 -6.95 -5.30
CA TYR A 516 -12.29 -6.94 -4.48
C TYR A 516 -12.67 -7.30 -3.03
N SER A 517 -11.70 -7.80 -2.25
CA SER A 517 -11.90 -8.00 -0.81
C SER A 517 -12.09 -6.64 -0.12
N GLU A 518 -13.13 -6.49 0.70
CA GLU A 518 -13.22 -5.35 1.62
C GLU A 518 -12.56 -5.64 2.99
N ASP A 519 -11.64 -6.61 3.06
CA ASP A 519 -10.79 -6.88 4.24
C ASP A 519 -10.13 -5.59 4.72
N ARG A 520 -10.00 -5.42 6.04
CA ARG A 520 -9.16 -4.41 6.66
C ARG A 520 -7.71 -4.48 6.17
N TYR A 521 -7.19 -5.68 5.92
CA TYR A 521 -5.79 -5.88 5.51
C TYR A 521 -5.62 -6.07 4.00
N SER A 522 -6.69 -5.99 3.19
CA SER A 522 -6.59 -6.09 1.74
C SER A 522 -5.98 -4.85 1.10
N ILE A 523 -5.30 -5.05 -0.02
CA ILE A 523 -4.92 -3.96 -0.91
C ILE A 523 -6.18 -3.57 -1.69
N ARG A 524 -6.73 -2.40 -1.37
CA ARG A 524 -7.99 -1.93 -1.95
C ARG A 524 -7.75 -1.00 -3.14
N PRO A 525 -8.70 -0.95 -4.09
CA PRO A 525 -8.66 0.04 -5.15
C PRO A 525 -8.72 1.48 -4.61
N LEU A 526 -8.08 2.42 -5.31
CA LEU A 526 -8.13 3.86 -4.95
C LEU A 526 -9.54 4.48 -5.07
N TRP A 527 -10.48 3.80 -5.71
CA TRP A 527 -11.86 4.25 -5.91
C TRP A 527 -12.83 3.41 -5.08
N GLY A 528 -14.03 3.94 -4.78
CA GLY A 528 -15.02 3.24 -3.94
C GLY A 528 -14.94 3.61 -2.45
N LYS A 529 -14.16 4.65 -2.12
CA LYS A 529 -14.06 5.21 -0.76
C LYS A 529 -15.24 6.09 -0.36
N CYS A 530 -16.08 6.44 -1.33
CA CYS A 530 -17.31 7.17 -1.10
C CYS A 530 -18.46 6.44 -1.79
N LEU A 531 -19.59 6.35 -1.09
CA LEU A 531 -20.84 5.91 -1.67
C LEU A 531 -21.21 6.91 -2.78
N VAL A 532 -21.29 6.43 -4.02
CA VAL A 532 -22.13 7.07 -5.03
C VAL A 532 -23.54 6.73 -4.58
N GLU A 533 -24.32 7.73 -4.14
CA GLU A 533 -25.68 7.48 -3.67
C GLU A 533 -26.44 6.54 -4.61
N GLN A 534 -27.15 5.58 -3.99
CA GLN A 534 -28.13 4.72 -4.62
C GLN A 534 -29.35 5.54 -5.05
#